data_AF-A0A6I1ZCZ9-F1
#
_entry.id   AF-A0A6I1ZCZ9-F1
#
_cell.length_a   1.000
_cell.length_b   1.000
_cell.length_c   1.000
_cell.angle_alpha   90.00
_cell.angle_beta   90.00
_cell.angle_gamma   90.00
#
_symmetry.space_group_name_H-M   'P 1'
#
loop_
_entity.id
_entity.type
_entity.pdbx_description
1 polymer ?
#
loop_
_entity_poly.entity_id
_entity_poly.type
_entity_poly.pdbx_seq_one_letter_code
_entity_poly.pdbx_strand_id
1 'polypeptide(L)'
;MEKIRAFIAIELPDPVKDSLSSLEDRLRPAEHPYVKWVDPQGIHLTLKFLGNIAADQVPRIIEAITLASQGTSPLKLQIGGLGAFPNLQRPRVIWVAVTGEVDPLIALQRGIDQALVPLGFAIEKRPFSPHLTLGRLRERASLVERNSIGKLVMATKSEGSPAQG
;
A
#
# COMPACT_ATOMS: atom_id res chain seq x y z
N MET A 1 -27.35 -10.00 7.97
CA MET A 1 -26.29 -10.40 7.03
C MET A 1 -24.95 -10.11 7.65
N GLU A 2 -24.05 -11.08 7.64
CA GLU A 2 -22.68 -10.90 8.10
C GLU A 2 -21.99 -9.83 7.24
N LYS A 3 -21.29 -8.91 7.89
CA LYS A 3 -20.52 -7.87 7.24
C LYS A 3 -19.04 -8.15 7.42
N ILE A 4 -18.30 -8.04 6.33
CA ILE A 4 -16.84 -8.18 6.31
C ILE A 4 -16.21 -6.88 5.86
N ARG A 5 -15.03 -6.56 6.38
CA ARG A 5 -14.23 -5.45 5.88
C ARG A 5 -13.39 -5.94 4.72
N ALA A 6 -13.59 -5.38 3.53
CA ALA A 6 -12.94 -5.86 2.31
C ALA A 6 -12.16 -4.76 1.57
N PHE A 7 -11.19 -5.20 0.79
CA PHE A 7 -10.42 -4.41 -0.16
C PHE A 7 -9.96 -5.32 -1.30
N ILE A 8 -9.49 -4.71 -2.39
CA ILE A 8 -8.96 -5.39 -3.57
C ILE A 8 -7.48 -5.04 -3.65
N ALA A 9 -6.62 -6.03 -3.88
CA ALA A 9 -5.18 -5.85 -3.90
C ALA A 9 -4.49 -6.80 -4.88
N ILE A 10 -3.25 -6.46 -5.22
CA ILE A 10 -2.29 -7.35 -5.87
C ILE A 10 -1.40 -7.93 -4.77
N GLU A 11 -1.31 -9.27 -4.72
CA GLU A 11 -0.37 -9.95 -3.83
C GLU A 11 1.07 -9.84 -4.34
N LEU A 12 2.01 -9.83 -3.41
CA LEU A 12 3.43 -9.73 -3.72
C LEU A 12 4.07 -11.11 -3.79
N PRO A 13 4.99 -11.36 -4.74
CA PRO A 13 5.83 -12.54 -4.73
C PRO A 13 6.68 -12.61 -3.45
N ASP A 14 6.98 -13.82 -2.98
CA ASP A 14 7.76 -14.03 -1.75
C ASP A 14 9.13 -13.32 -1.73
N PRO A 15 9.92 -13.30 -2.81
CA PRO A 15 11.20 -12.56 -2.81
C PRO A 15 11.05 -11.05 -2.53
N VAL A 16 9.91 -10.47 -2.90
CA VAL A 16 9.59 -9.07 -2.60
C VAL A 16 9.25 -8.93 -1.12
N LYS A 17 8.44 -9.84 -0.56
CA LYS A 17 8.11 -9.85 0.87
C LYS A 17 9.35 -10.01 1.75
N ASP A 18 10.30 -10.86 1.36
CA ASP A 18 11.58 -11.06 2.07
C ASP A 18 12.43 -9.78 2.07
N SER A 19 12.48 -9.09 0.92
CA SER A 19 13.15 -7.81 0.78
C SER A 19 12.52 -6.73 1.68
N LEU A 20 11.19 -6.72 1.79
CA LEU A 20 10.46 -5.80 2.67
C LEU A 20 10.66 -6.15 4.15
N SER A 21 10.73 -7.43 4.51
CA SER A 21 11.07 -7.87 5.87
C SER A 21 12.45 -7.33 6.29
N SER A 22 13.44 -7.47 5.41
CA SER A 22 14.79 -6.96 5.65
C SER A 22 14.81 -5.42 5.82
N LEU A 23 13.96 -4.72 5.08
CA LEU A 23 13.79 -3.28 5.21
C LEU A 23 13.10 -2.89 6.53
N GLU A 24 12.07 -3.63 6.94
CA GLU A 24 11.41 -3.43 8.23
C GLU A 24 12.37 -3.66 9.40
N ASP A 25 13.25 -4.66 9.33
CA ASP A 25 14.26 -4.90 10.37
C ASP A 25 15.18 -3.69 10.57
N ARG A 26 15.55 -2.99 9.49
CA ARG A 26 16.32 -1.75 9.57
C ARG A 26 15.51 -0.57 10.13
N LEU A 27 14.19 -0.56 9.89
CA LEU A 27 13.29 0.51 10.32
C LEU A 27 12.65 0.28 11.70
N ARG A 28 12.81 -0.93 12.26
CA ARG A 28 12.28 -1.36 13.56
C ARG A 28 13.35 -1.33 14.69
N PRO A 29 14.08 -0.23 14.95
CA PRO A 29 14.76 -0.10 16.24
C PRO A 29 13.76 -0.19 17.41
N ALA A 30 14.23 -0.70 18.55
CA ALA A 30 13.43 -0.87 19.77
C ALA A 30 12.79 0.44 20.30
N GLU A 31 13.28 1.59 19.84
CA GLU A 31 12.87 2.93 20.25
C GLU A 31 11.53 3.39 19.63
N HIS A 32 10.85 2.54 18.83
CA HIS A 32 9.64 2.93 18.10
C HIS A 32 8.39 2.08 18.43
N PRO A 33 8.01 1.91 19.71
CA PRO A 33 6.84 1.08 20.11
C PRO A 33 5.49 1.66 19.62
N TYR A 34 5.52 2.91 19.15
CA TYR A 34 4.37 3.63 18.61
C TYR A 34 4.17 3.39 17.10
N VAL A 35 4.98 2.57 16.44
CA VAL A 35 4.73 2.06 15.10
C VAL A 35 4.15 0.64 15.20
N LYS A 36 3.01 0.41 14.57
CA LYS A 36 2.49 -0.93 14.30
C LYS A 36 2.96 -1.34 12.91
N TRP A 37 3.98 -2.19 12.85
CA TRP A 37 4.48 -2.81 11.63
C TRP A 37 3.45 -3.79 11.06
N VAL A 38 3.38 -3.85 9.74
CA VAL A 38 2.59 -4.84 9.02
C VAL A 38 3.39 -6.13 9.01
N ASP A 39 2.73 -7.28 9.14
CA ASP A 39 3.43 -8.54 8.90
C ASP A 39 3.88 -8.57 7.43
N PRO A 40 5.18 -8.79 7.10
CA PRO A 40 5.67 -8.83 5.73
C PRO A 40 4.84 -9.74 4.81
N GLN A 41 4.29 -10.84 5.34
CA GLN A 41 3.45 -11.75 4.57
C GLN A 41 2.07 -11.17 4.23
N GLY A 42 1.59 -10.20 5.02
CA GLY A 42 0.36 -9.47 4.80
C GLY A 42 0.52 -8.20 3.96
N ILE A 43 1.75 -7.84 3.54
CA ILE A 43 1.97 -6.67 2.69
C ILE A 43 1.46 -6.94 1.27
N HIS A 44 0.70 -5.99 0.75
CA HIS A 44 0.07 -6.06 -0.56
C HIS A 44 -0.02 -4.66 -1.19
N LEU A 45 -0.24 -4.60 -2.50
CA LEU A 45 -0.54 -3.37 -3.22
C LEU A 45 -2.06 -3.20 -3.32
N THR A 46 -2.64 -2.32 -2.49
CA THR A 46 -4.09 -2.09 -2.50
C THR A 46 -4.52 -1.30 -3.74
N LEU A 47 -5.58 -1.77 -4.41
CA LEU A 47 -6.21 -1.10 -5.56
C LEU A 47 -7.49 -0.34 -5.18
N LYS A 48 -8.30 -0.89 -4.26
CA LYS A 48 -9.52 -0.24 -3.76
C LYS A 48 -9.93 -0.74 -2.38
N PHE A 49 -10.27 0.18 -1.48
CA PHE A 49 -10.94 -0.17 -0.23
C PHE A 49 -12.46 -0.18 -0.44
N LEU A 50 -13.14 -1.24 0.01
CA LEU A 50 -14.59 -1.40 -0.13
C LEU A 50 -15.34 -1.07 1.17
N GLY A 51 -14.62 -0.94 2.28
CA GLY A 51 -15.23 -0.73 3.60
C GLY A 51 -15.90 -2.01 4.10
N ASN A 52 -17.02 -1.86 4.82
CA ASN A 52 -17.82 -2.99 5.29
C ASN A 52 -18.85 -3.36 4.23
N ILE A 53 -18.75 -4.55 3.67
CA ILE A 53 -19.67 -5.09 2.66
C ILE A 53 -20.45 -6.27 3.23
N ALA A 54 -21.62 -6.58 2.65
CA ALA A 54 -22.30 -7.83 2.97
C ALA A 54 -21.56 -8.99 2.27
N ALA A 55 -21.38 -10.12 2.98
CA ALA A 55 -20.59 -11.25 2.47
C ALA A 55 -21.12 -11.84 1.15
N ASP A 56 -22.43 -11.74 0.90
CA ASP A 56 -23.09 -12.18 -0.33
C ASP A 56 -22.82 -11.26 -1.55
N GLN A 57 -22.22 -10.09 -1.36
CA GLN A 57 -21.76 -9.25 -2.47
C GLN A 57 -20.46 -9.75 -3.09
N VAL A 58 -19.68 -10.57 -2.38
CA VAL A 58 -18.35 -11.03 -2.81
C VAL A 58 -18.35 -11.68 -4.20
N PRO A 59 -19.25 -12.61 -4.55
CA PRO A 59 -19.23 -13.23 -5.88
C PRO A 59 -19.40 -12.21 -7.03
N ARG A 60 -20.30 -11.23 -6.86
CA ARG A 60 -20.52 -10.16 -7.85
C ARG A 60 -19.33 -9.22 -7.97
N ILE A 61 -18.64 -8.95 -6.86
CA ILE A 61 -17.40 -8.16 -6.86
C ILE A 61 -16.30 -8.91 -7.61
N ILE A 62 -16.13 -10.21 -7.37
CA ILE A 62 -15.16 -11.06 -8.08
C ILE A 62 -15.41 -11.02 -9.58
N GLU A 63 -16.65 -11.24 -10.02
CA GLU A 63 -17.02 -11.18 -11.44
C GLU A 63 -16.66 -9.84 -12.07
N ALA A 64 -17.04 -8.73 -11.42
CA ALA A 64 -16.76 -7.38 -11.91
C ALA A 64 -15.26 -7.11 -12.06
N ILE A 65 -14.44 -7.50 -11.07
CA ILE A 65 -12.98 -7.28 -11.15
C ILE A 65 -12.29 -8.24 -12.12
N THR A 66 -12.79 -9.48 -12.28
CA THR A 66 -12.29 -10.40 -13.29
C THR A 66 -12.47 -9.78 -14.67
N LEU A 67 -13.67 -9.32 -15.00
CA LEU A 67 -13.95 -8.64 -16.28
C LEU A 67 -13.10 -7.36 -16.44
N ALA A 68 -13.00 -6.52 -15.41
CA ALA A 68 -12.20 -5.30 -15.46
C ALA A 68 -10.70 -5.54 -15.67
N SER A 69 -10.20 -6.70 -15.25
CA SER A 69 -8.80 -7.10 -15.43
C SER A 69 -8.53 -7.80 -16.77
N GLN A 70 -9.58 -8.22 -17.51
CA GLN A 70 -9.41 -8.86 -18.82
C GLN A 70 -8.70 -7.89 -19.79
N GLY A 71 -7.57 -8.34 -20.35
CA GLY A 71 -6.73 -7.52 -21.23
C GLY A 71 -5.57 -6.82 -20.53
N THR A 72 -5.49 -6.86 -19.20
CA THR A 72 -4.30 -6.40 -18.49
C THR A 72 -3.23 -7.47 -18.54
N SER A 73 -2.12 -7.17 -19.21
CA SER A 73 -0.94 -8.05 -19.24
C SER A 73 -0.20 -8.03 -17.90
N PRO A 74 0.60 -9.06 -17.56
CA PRO A 74 1.43 -9.05 -16.35
C PRO A 74 2.29 -7.79 -16.27
N LEU A 75 2.22 -7.10 -15.12
CA LEU A 75 2.88 -5.81 -14.90
C LEU A 75 4.31 -6.00 -14.40
N LYS A 76 5.26 -5.28 -15.00
CA LYS A 76 6.65 -5.19 -14.50
C LYS A 76 6.80 -4.01 -13.56
N LEU A 77 6.54 -4.27 -12.28
CA LEU A 77 6.64 -3.29 -11.20
C LEU A 77 7.95 -3.41 -10.44
N GLN A 78 8.35 -2.33 -9.80
CA GLN A 78 9.58 -2.22 -9.01
C GLN A 78 9.29 -1.59 -7.65
N ILE A 79 10.11 -1.92 -6.65
CA ILE A 79 10.10 -1.23 -5.36
C ILE A 79 10.89 0.05 -5.48
N GLY A 80 10.24 1.18 -5.20
CA GLY A 80 10.85 2.50 -5.20
C GLY A 80 11.30 2.94 -3.82
N GLY A 81 11.46 4.26 -3.67
CA GLY A 81 11.90 4.86 -2.41
C GLY A 81 10.87 4.76 -1.29
N LEU A 82 11.35 4.79 -0.05
CA LEU A 82 10.52 4.93 1.14
C LEU A 82 9.70 6.23 1.11
N GLY A 83 8.71 6.34 1.97
CA GLY A 83 7.90 7.53 2.13
C GLY A 83 6.99 7.44 3.32
N ALA A 84 6.23 8.51 3.53
CA ALA A 84 5.21 8.52 4.56
C ALA A 84 4.00 9.38 4.18
N PHE A 85 2.83 8.97 4.66
CA PHE A 85 1.61 9.79 4.59
C PHE A 85 1.28 10.45 5.93
N PRO A 86 0.71 11.66 5.93
CA PRO A 86 0.55 12.53 4.75
C PRO A 86 1.90 13.10 4.26
N ASN A 87 2.91 13.18 5.13
CA ASN A 87 4.27 13.61 4.81
C ASN A 87 5.24 13.17 5.92
N LEU A 88 6.53 13.45 5.71
CA LEU A 88 7.61 13.08 6.64
C LEU A 88 7.66 13.96 7.90
N GLN A 89 7.02 15.14 7.89
CA GLN A 89 6.94 16.01 9.07
C GLN A 89 5.88 15.54 10.05
N ARG A 90 4.87 14.78 9.62
CA ARG A 90 3.80 14.26 10.49
C ARG A 90 3.36 12.86 10.07
N PRO A 91 4.26 11.87 10.00
CA PRO A 91 3.93 10.55 9.48
C PRO A 91 2.83 9.88 10.30
N ARG A 92 1.95 9.18 9.57
CA ARG A 92 0.90 8.28 10.06
C ARG A 92 1.06 6.90 9.46
N VAL A 93 1.55 6.83 8.22
CA VAL A 93 1.79 5.59 7.49
C VAL A 93 3.19 5.66 6.90
N ILE A 94 3.99 4.61 7.08
CA ILE A 94 5.29 4.40 6.46
C ILE A 94 5.07 3.44 5.29
N TRP A 95 5.64 3.74 4.14
CA TRP A 95 5.44 2.95 2.93
C TRP A 95 6.67 2.97 2.02
N VAL A 96 6.72 2.05 1.05
CA VAL A 96 7.61 2.13 -0.12
C VAL A 96 6.80 2.39 -1.38
N ALA A 97 7.32 3.23 -2.27
CA ALA A 97 6.70 3.50 -3.55
C ALA A 97 6.70 2.24 -4.43
N VAL A 98 5.74 2.13 -5.33
CA VAL A 98 5.80 1.18 -6.44
C VAL A 98 6.06 1.96 -7.72
N THR A 99 7.10 1.56 -8.46
CA THR A 99 7.56 2.17 -9.72
C THR A 99 7.54 1.14 -10.85
N GLY A 100 8.09 1.47 -12.03
CA GLY A 100 8.04 0.62 -13.22
C GLY A 100 6.83 0.94 -14.09
N GLU A 101 6.08 -0.07 -14.52
CA GLU A 101 4.87 0.06 -15.35
C GLU A 101 3.67 0.60 -14.55
N VAL A 102 3.79 1.83 -14.04
CA VAL A 102 2.76 2.47 -13.20
C VAL A 102 1.55 2.96 -14.00
N ASP A 103 1.71 3.33 -15.27
CA ASP A 103 0.58 3.80 -16.08
C ASP A 103 -0.43 2.68 -16.37
N PRO A 104 -0.02 1.48 -16.82
CA PRO A 104 -0.94 0.34 -16.93
C PRO A 104 -1.54 -0.08 -15.58
N LEU A 105 -0.79 0.01 -14.49
CA LEU A 105 -1.30 -0.25 -13.14
C LEU A 105 -2.41 0.75 -12.74
N ILE A 106 -2.22 2.04 -13.03
CA ILE A 106 -3.23 3.09 -12.81
C ILE A 106 -4.46 2.83 -13.69
N ALA A 107 -4.27 2.40 -14.93
CA ALA A 107 -5.38 2.04 -15.83
C ALA A 107 -6.18 0.85 -15.27
N LEU A 108 -5.51 -0.20 -14.79
CA LEU A 108 -6.16 -1.34 -14.11
C LEU A 108 -6.95 -0.88 -12.89
N GLN A 109 -6.34 -0.06 -12.02
CA GLN A 109 -7.00 0.44 -10.81
C GLN A 109 -8.26 1.24 -11.15
N ARG A 110 -8.20 2.12 -12.17
CA ARG A 110 -9.37 2.87 -12.64
C ARG A 110 -10.44 1.98 -13.25
N GLY A 111 -10.04 0.95 -14.01
CA GLY A 111 -10.97 -0.04 -14.56
C GLY A 111 -11.74 -0.78 -13.46
N ILE A 112 -11.03 -1.22 -12.42
CA ILE A 112 -11.64 -1.84 -11.23
C ILE A 112 -12.59 -0.86 -10.53
N ASP A 113 -12.17 0.40 -10.35
CA ASP A 113 -12.98 1.40 -9.67
C ASP A 113 -14.30 1.66 -10.42
N GLN A 114 -14.24 1.76 -11.75
CA GLN A 114 -15.39 1.96 -12.62
C GLN A 114 -16.32 0.73 -12.67
N ALA A 115 -15.77 -0.48 -12.71
CA ALA A 115 -16.54 -1.72 -12.75
C ALA A 115 -17.38 -1.96 -11.49
N LEU A 116 -17.00 -1.34 -10.37
CA LEU A 116 -17.69 -1.49 -9.09
C LEU A 116 -18.76 -0.43 -8.83
N VAL A 117 -18.85 0.61 -9.68
CA VAL A 117 -19.90 1.64 -9.59
C VAL A 117 -21.32 1.05 -9.64
N PRO A 118 -21.66 0.14 -10.58
CA PRO A 118 -22.99 -0.48 -10.63
C PRO A 118 -23.33 -1.30 -9.38
N LEU A 119 -22.32 -1.75 -8.63
CA LEU A 119 -22.48 -2.47 -7.37
C LEU A 119 -22.60 -1.55 -6.14
N GLY A 120 -22.63 -0.22 -6.34
CA GLY A 120 -22.81 0.78 -5.30
C GLY A 120 -21.52 1.32 -4.68
N PHE A 121 -20.35 0.98 -5.24
CA PHE A 121 -19.07 1.51 -4.77
C PHE A 121 -18.72 2.81 -5.50
N ALA A 122 -18.60 3.90 -4.75
CA ALA A 122 -18.19 5.18 -5.33
C ALA A 122 -16.74 5.14 -5.85
N ILE A 123 -16.48 5.92 -6.90
CA ILE A 123 -15.15 6.19 -7.44
C ILE A 123 -14.30 6.91 -6.39
N GLU A 124 -13.04 6.50 -6.21
CA GLU A 124 -12.11 7.19 -5.32
C GLU A 124 -11.69 8.54 -5.94
N LYS A 125 -11.91 9.62 -5.18
CA LYS A 125 -11.61 10.98 -5.66
C LYS A 125 -10.13 11.32 -5.55
N ARG A 126 -9.42 10.67 -4.63
CA ARG A 126 -7.99 10.90 -4.45
C ARG A 126 -7.19 10.19 -5.55
N PRO A 127 -6.15 10.83 -6.10
CA PRO A 127 -5.26 10.17 -7.02
C PRO A 127 -4.71 8.87 -6.42
N PHE A 128 -4.73 7.81 -7.22
CA PHE A 128 -4.09 6.56 -6.85
C PHE A 128 -2.58 6.77 -6.77
N SER A 129 -2.01 6.48 -5.60
CA SER A 129 -0.56 6.54 -5.35
C SER A 129 -0.10 5.11 -5.04
N PRO A 130 0.47 4.37 -6.00
CA PRO A 130 0.93 3.00 -5.78
C PRO A 130 1.98 2.93 -4.66
N HIS A 131 1.68 2.19 -3.59
CA HIS A 131 2.58 2.05 -2.44
C HIS A 131 2.32 0.74 -1.70
N LEU A 132 3.34 0.27 -0.99
CA LEU A 132 3.25 -0.86 -0.06
C LEU A 132 3.38 -0.32 1.36
N THR A 133 2.36 -0.54 2.19
CA THR A 133 2.40 -0.07 3.59
C THR A 133 3.29 -1.00 4.43
N LEU A 134 4.31 -0.43 5.05
CA LEU A 134 5.19 -1.13 6.00
C LEU A 134 4.70 -0.97 7.45
N GLY A 135 4.20 0.21 7.80
CA GLY A 135 3.87 0.50 9.19
C GLY A 135 2.88 1.63 9.35
N ARG A 136 2.17 1.61 10.47
CA ARG A 136 1.21 2.65 10.84
C ARG A 136 1.52 3.16 12.24
N LEU A 137 1.70 4.47 12.38
CA LEU A 137 1.89 5.07 13.69
C LEU A 137 0.57 5.05 14.45
N ARG A 138 0.62 4.68 15.73
CA ARG A 138 -0.54 4.72 16.64
C ARG A 138 -1.07 6.14 16.73
N GLU A 139 -2.38 6.28 16.90
CA GLU A 139 -3.02 7.61 16.95
C GLU A 139 -2.45 8.49 18.07
N ARG A 140 -2.18 7.87 19.24
CA ARG A 140 -1.59 8.51 20.42
C ARG A 140 -0.12 8.89 20.30
N ALA A 141 0.56 8.59 19.18
CA ALA A 141 1.94 9.00 18.98
C ALA A 141 2.04 10.54 18.95
N SER A 142 2.88 11.08 19.82
CA SER A 142 3.21 12.50 19.95
C SER A 142 3.88 13.05 18.68
N LEU A 143 3.95 14.38 18.55
CA LEU A 143 4.62 15.01 17.42
C LEU A 143 6.12 14.68 17.40
N VAL A 144 6.77 14.56 18.56
CA VAL A 144 8.19 14.19 18.68
C VAL A 144 8.42 12.78 18.13
N GLU A 145 7.60 11.82 18.55
CA GLU A 145 7.64 10.43 18.06
C GLU A 145 7.36 10.33 16.55
N ARG A 146 6.43 11.13 16.03
CA ARG A 146 6.18 11.20 14.58
C ARG A 146 7.38 11.78 13.84
N ASN A 147 7.96 12.86 14.35
CA ASN A 147 9.12 13.51 13.75
C ASN A 147 10.35 12.60 13.71
N SER A 148 10.60 11.82 14.76
CA SER A 148 11.73 10.89 14.78
C SER A 148 11.61 9.81 13.69
N ILE A 149 10.40 9.27 13.45
CA ILE A 149 10.15 8.36 12.33
C ILE A 149 10.33 9.05 10.98
N GLY A 150 9.87 10.29 10.85
CA GLY A 150 10.10 11.09 9.66
C GLY A 150 11.59 11.21 9.31
N LYS A 151 12.42 11.50 10.33
CA LYS A 151 13.88 11.56 10.19
C LYS A 151 14.50 10.20 9.86
N LEU A 152 14.06 9.13 10.51
CA LEU A 152 14.52 7.77 10.20
C LEU A 152 14.25 7.42 8.73
N VAL A 153 13.03 7.65 8.25
CA VAL A 153 12.67 7.40 6.85
C VAL A 153 13.54 8.23 5.89
N MET A 154 13.89 9.47 6.23
CA MET A 154 14.81 10.27 5.42
C MET A 154 16.24 9.70 5.40
N ALA A 155 16.77 9.29 6.56
CA ALA A 155 18.11 8.74 6.68
C ALA A 155 18.25 7.41 5.90
N THR A 156 17.25 6.53 5.98
CA THR A 156 17.26 5.25 5.25
C THR A 156 17.18 5.45 3.73
N LYS A 157 16.55 6.53 3.24
CA LYS A 157 16.57 6.86 1.80
C LYS A 157 17.98 7.20 1.31
N SER A 158 18.77 7.95 2.09
CA SER A 158 20.12 8.36 1.71
C SER A 158 21.12 7.20 1.67
N GLU A 159 20.89 6.12 2.42
CA GLU A 159 21.75 4.92 2.42
C GLU A 159 21.53 4.00 1.21
N GLY A 160 20.39 4.12 0.52
CA GLY A 160 19.97 3.21 -0.56
C GLY A 160 20.21 3.73 -1.98
N SER A 161 20.85 4.89 -2.15
CA SER A 161 21.21 5.38 -3.49
C SER A 161 22.56 4.76 -3.87
N PRO A 162 22.65 3.87 -4.88
CA PRO A 162 23.95 3.66 -5.51
C PRO A 162 24.40 5.02 -6.01
N ALA A 163 25.62 5.40 -5.68
CA ALA A 163 26.29 6.50 -6.36
C ALA A 163 26.17 6.22 -7.87
N GLN A 164 25.46 7.07 -8.58
CA GLN A 164 25.54 7.10 -10.03
C GLN A 164 26.94 7.60 -10.36
N GLY A 165 27.82 6.66 -10.68
CA GLY A 165 29.06 6.88 -11.41
C GLY A 165 28.89 6.40 -12.84
#